data_AF-A0A2S6RGT9-F1
#
_entry.id   AF-A0A2S6RGT9-F1
#
_cell.length_a   1.000
_cell.length_b   1.000
_cell.length_c   1.000
_cell.angle_alpha   90.00
_cell.angle_beta   90.00
_cell.angle_gamma   90.00
#
_symmetry.space_group_name_H-M   'P 1'
#
loop_
_entity.id
_entity.type
_entity.pdbx_description
1 polymer ?
#
loop_
_entity_poly.entity_id
_entity_poly.type
_entity_poly.pdbx_seq_one_letter_code
_entity_poly.pdbx_strand_id
1 'polypeptide(L)'
;LFAKNSERRDIFCRGIYSLNNTITYAEWKIIKRVSNFKIIFQLDDSQKSIKVAKFNIRKGNAGTIIGTGGWLRKTGENSSLNMFFSQTNKSFKMTSRYSNLRIQGLCDKSININ
;
A
#
# COMPACT_ATOMS: atom_id res chain seq x y z
N LEU A 1 -18.54 -11.77 26.64
CA LEU A 1 -17.22 -11.17 26.34
C LEU A 1 -17.33 -10.36 25.06
N PHE A 2 -17.43 -9.04 25.16
CA PHE A 2 -17.41 -8.17 23.99
C PHE A 2 -16.00 -8.16 23.41
N ALA A 3 -15.88 -8.66 22.18
CA ALA A 3 -14.67 -8.52 21.38
C ALA A 3 -14.27 -7.05 21.39
N LYS A 4 -13.12 -6.74 22.01
CA LYS A 4 -12.46 -5.44 21.93
C LYS A 4 -12.51 -5.02 20.47
N ASN A 5 -13.27 -3.96 20.20
CA ASN A 5 -13.38 -3.32 18.91
C ASN A 5 -11.95 -2.88 18.56
N SER A 6 -11.22 -3.74 17.85
CA SER A 6 -9.86 -3.48 17.40
C SER A 6 -9.96 -2.22 16.57
N GLU A 7 -9.61 -1.07 17.15
CA GLU A 7 -9.51 0.20 16.44
C GLU A 7 -8.88 -0.08 15.09
N ARG A 8 -9.68 0.04 14.01
CA ARG A 8 -9.17 -0.07 12.66
C ARG A 8 -8.20 1.09 12.50
N ARG A 9 -6.92 0.84 12.74
CA ARG A 9 -5.82 1.79 12.51
C ARG A 9 -5.57 1.87 11.02
N ASP A 10 -6.54 2.42 10.32
CA ASP A 10 -6.44 2.77 8.92
C ASP A 10 -5.40 3.88 8.79
N ILE A 11 -4.35 3.66 7.99
CA ILE A 11 -3.35 4.68 7.66
C ILE A 11 -3.71 5.32 6.34
N PHE A 12 -3.72 6.65 6.31
CA PHE A 12 -4.05 7.42 5.13
C PHE A 12 -2.76 7.98 4.53
N CYS A 13 -2.65 7.83 3.22
CA CYS A 13 -1.48 8.24 2.48
C CYS A 13 -1.91 8.96 1.21
N ARG A 14 -1.02 9.82 0.72
CA ARG A 14 -1.20 10.54 -0.54
C ARG A 14 0.12 10.76 -1.24
N GLY A 15 0.05 10.88 -2.55
CA GLY A 15 1.22 11.13 -3.38
C GLY A 15 0.93 10.86 -4.83
N ILE A 16 1.86 10.17 -5.48
CA ILE A 16 1.91 10.04 -6.93
C ILE A 16 1.75 8.58 -7.33
N TYR A 17 0.88 8.33 -8.31
CA TYR A 17 0.79 7.12 -9.09
C TYR A 17 1.40 7.36 -10.47
N SER A 18 2.39 6.57 -10.83
CA SER A 18 3.04 6.59 -12.14
C SER A 18 2.91 5.24 -12.82
N LEU A 19 2.46 5.24 -14.07
CA LEU A 19 2.43 4.05 -14.91
C LEU A 19 2.85 4.46 -16.33
N ASN A 20 3.92 3.84 -16.83
CA ASN A 20 4.56 4.24 -18.08
C ASN A 20 4.93 5.73 -18.06
N ASN A 21 4.41 6.52 -18.98
CA ASN A 21 4.72 7.95 -19.10
C ASN A 21 3.66 8.84 -18.43
N THR A 22 2.68 8.25 -17.73
CA THR A 22 1.59 8.99 -17.09
C THR A 22 1.86 9.10 -15.59
N ILE A 23 1.68 10.31 -15.06
CA ILE A 23 1.83 10.64 -13.65
C ILE A 23 0.52 11.29 -13.17
N THR A 24 -0.06 10.75 -12.10
CA THR A 24 -1.34 11.21 -11.54
C THR A 24 -1.26 11.29 -10.02
N TYR A 25 -2.07 12.16 -9.43
CA TYR A 25 -2.26 12.18 -7.99
C TYR A 25 -3.03 10.93 -7.54
N ALA A 26 -2.68 10.41 -6.37
CA ALA A 26 -3.34 9.27 -5.78
C ALA A 26 -3.41 9.40 -4.25
N GLU A 27 -4.52 8.95 -3.71
CA GLU A 27 -4.72 8.75 -2.28
C GLU A 27 -4.90 7.26 -2.01
N TRP A 28 -4.42 6.78 -0.87
CA TRP A 28 -4.64 5.40 -0.50
C TRP A 28 -4.75 5.19 0.99
N LYS A 29 -5.48 4.13 1.33
CA LYS A 29 -5.71 3.68 2.68
C LYS A 29 -5.07 2.33 2.90
N ILE A 30 -4.17 2.25 3.87
CA ILE A 30 -3.55 1.00 4.31
C ILE A 30 -4.35 0.49 5.51
N ILE A 31 -4.95 -0.68 5.36
CA ILE A 31 -5.67 -1.40 6.42
C ILE A 31 -4.77 -2.54 6.88
N LYS A 32 -4.17 -2.41 8.08
CA LYS A 32 -3.44 -3.51 8.72
C LYS A 32 -4.43 -4.63 9.06
N ARG A 33 -4.10 -5.86 8.67
CA ARG A 33 -4.71 -7.09 9.16
C ARG A 33 -3.65 -7.90 9.90
N VAL A 34 -4.06 -9.01 10.52
CA VAL A 34 -3.19 -9.85 11.36
C VAL A 34 -1.91 -10.28 10.63
N SER A 35 -2.02 -10.78 9.39
CA SER A 35 -0.88 -11.32 8.62
C SER A 35 -0.59 -10.61 7.30
N ASN A 36 -1.40 -9.61 6.94
CA ASN A 36 -1.27 -8.92 5.65
C ASN A 36 -1.80 -7.48 5.72
N PHE A 37 -1.39 -6.67 4.77
CA PHE A 37 -2.00 -5.36 4.53
C PHE A 37 -2.96 -5.45 3.35
N LYS A 38 -4.12 -4.79 3.50
CA LYS A 38 -5.00 -4.46 2.37
C LYS A 38 -4.83 -2.97 2.09
N ILE A 39 -4.45 -2.62 0.87
CA ILE A 39 -4.28 -1.24 0.45
C ILE A 39 -5.33 -0.90 -0.61
N ILE A 40 -6.06 0.19 -0.39
CA ILE A 40 -7.12 0.67 -1.27
C ILE A 40 -6.67 2.01 -1.84
N PHE A 41 -6.45 2.07 -3.15
CA PHE A 41 -6.04 3.27 -3.89
C PHE A 41 -7.25 3.92 -4.55
N GLN A 42 -7.34 5.23 -4.42
CA GLN A 42 -8.24 6.10 -5.16
C GLN A 42 -7.38 6.97 -6.10
N LEU A 43 -7.54 6.76 -7.40
CA LEU A 43 -6.84 7.51 -8.44
C LEU A 43 -7.72 8.65 -8.94
N ASP A 44 -7.13 9.81 -9.17
CA ASP A 44 -7.86 11.07 -9.39
C ASP A 44 -8.38 11.24 -10.83
N ASP A 45 -7.98 10.39 -11.77
CA ASP A 45 -8.39 10.53 -13.17
C ASP A 45 -9.85 10.12 -13.38
N SER A 46 -10.73 11.13 -13.38
CA SER A 46 -12.09 11.29 -13.95
C SER A 46 -13.17 10.21 -13.74
N GLN A 47 -12.80 8.99 -13.37
CA GLN A 47 -13.62 7.97 -12.74
C GLN A 47 -12.76 7.34 -11.65
N LYS A 48 -13.03 7.68 -10.38
CA LYS A 48 -12.35 7.20 -9.16
C LYS A 48 -12.14 5.68 -9.19
N SER A 49 -11.09 5.22 -9.88
CA SER A 49 -10.88 3.80 -10.09
C SER A 49 -10.28 3.23 -8.82
N ILE A 50 -11.11 2.52 -8.07
CA ILE A 50 -10.68 1.91 -6.80
C ILE A 50 -9.84 0.68 -7.15
N LYS A 51 -8.54 0.75 -6.89
CA LYS A 51 -7.64 -0.40 -7.02
C LYS A 51 -7.32 -0.95 -5.65
N VAL A 52 -7.36 -2.27 -5.50
CA VAL A 52 -7.12 -2.94 -4.21
C VAL A 52 -5.95 -3.90 -4.35
N ALA A 53 -4.92 -3.70 -3.52
CA ALA A 53 -3.79 -4.60 -3.41
C ALA A 53 -3.79 -5.30 -2.05
N LYS A 54 -3.24 -6.51 -2.01
CA LYS A 54 -3.01 -7.27 -0.78
C LYS A 54 -1.54 -7.66 -0.70
N PHE A 55 -0.92 -7.44 0.46
CA PHE A 55 0.49 -7.71 0.70
C PHE A 55 0.69 -8.58 1.92
N ASN A 56 1.48 -9.63 1.79
CA ASN A 56 2.10 -10.27 2.95
C ASN A 56 3.26 -9.38 3.39
N ILE A 57 3.36 -9.11 4.69
CA ILE A 57 4.29 -8.11 5.23
C ILE A 57 5.27 -8.73 6.22
N ARG A 58 6.46 -8.14 6.29
CA ARG A 58 7.48 -8.46 7.29
C ARG A 58 8.22 -7.19 7.75
N LYS A 59 8.82 -7.26 8.95
CA LYS A 59 9.80 -6.26 9.41
C LYS A 59 11.03 -6.33 8.52
N GLY A 60 11.47 -5.19 8.02
CA GLY A 60 12.77 -4.98 7.40
C GLY A 60 13.72 -4.27 8.36
N ASN A 61 14.91 -3.94 7.87
CA ASN A 61 15.92 -3.22 8.64
C ASN A 61 15.54 -1.74 8.84
N ALA A 62 16.15 -1.09 9.84
CA ALA A 62 16.02 0.36 10.09
C ALA A 62 14.57 0.86 10.17
N GLY A 63 13.67 0.08 10.81
CA GLY A 63 12.28 0.47 10.96
C GLY A 63 11.50 0.50 9.64
N THR A 64 11.83 -0.39 8.70
CA THR A 64 11.06 -0.53 7.46
C THR A 64 10.06 -1.69 7.54
N ILE A 65 8.95 -1.58 6.82
CA ILE A 65 8.05 -2.69 6.51
C ILE A 65 8.22 -3.00 5.04
N ILE A 66 8.46 -4.26 4.74
CA ILE A 66 8.54 -4.76 3.37
C ILE A 66 7.37 -5.69 3.16
N GLY A 67 6.72 -5.60 2.00
CA GLY A 67 5.65 -6.52 1.65
C GLY A 67 5.71 -6.93 0.19
N THR A 68 5.24 -8.15 -0.07
CA THR A 68 5.12 -8.70 -1.42
C THR A 68 3.69 -9.22 -1.59
N GLY A 69 3.13 -8.99 -2.76
CA GLY A 69 1.75 -9.34 -3.04
C GLY A 69 1.32 -8.93 -4.43
N GLY A 70 0.06 -8.54 -4.57
CA GLY A 70 -0.49 -8.20 -5.88
C GLY A 70 -1.87 -7.57 -5.81
N TRP A 71 -2.37 -7.19 -6.97
CA TRP A 71 -3.73 -6.67 -7.14
C TRP A 71 -4.76 -7.79 -6.89
N LEU A 72 -5.78 -7.53 -6.07
CA LEU A 72 -6.72 -8.55 -5.55
C LEU A 72 -7.57 -9.25 -6.64
N ARG A 73 -7.64 -8.70 -7.86
CA ARG A 73 -8.39 -9.25 -9.00
C ARG A 73 -7.53 -9.57 -10.23
N LYS A 74 -6.20 -9.60 -10.08
CA LYS A 74 -5.30 -10.04 -11.14
C LYS A 74 -4.53 -11.27 -10.66
N THR A 75 -4.60 -12.35 -11.43
CA THR A 75 -3.86 -13.59 -11.19
C THR A 75 -2.68 -13.68 -12.16
N GLY A 76 -1.56 -14.26 -11.73
CA GLY A 76 -0.35 -14.44 -12.54
C GLY A 76 0.82 -13.54 -12.13
N GLU A 77 2.05 -13.97 -12.45
CA GLU A 77 3.30 -13.32 -12.03
C GLU A 77 3.36 -11.82 -12.39
N ASN A 78 2.83 -11.45 -13.56
CA ASN A 78 2.78 -10.07 -14.07
C ASN A 78 2.01 -9.08 -13.17
N SER A 79 1.33 -9.57 -12.13
CA SER A 79 0.62 -8.76 -11.14
C SER A 79 1.39 -8.56 -9.83
N SER A 80 2.62 -9.08 -9.74
CA SER A 80 3.46 -8.99 -8.54
C SER A 80 3.86 -7.54 -8.22
N LEU A 81 3.63 -7.19 -6.97
CA LEU A 81 3.92 -5.89 -6.38
C LEU A 81 4.82 -6.07 -5.15
N ASN A 82 5.74 -5.13 -5.00
CA ASN A 82 6.50 -4.94 -3.77
C ASN A 82 6.09 -3.62 -3.13
N MET A 83 5.95 -3.61 -1.81
CA MET A 83 5.75 -2.42 -1.01
C MET A 83 6.89 -2.22 -0.02
N PHE A 84 7.17 -0.95 0.25
CA PHE A 84 8.08 -0.49 1.27
C PHE A 84 7.39 0.63 2.05
N PHE A 85 7.48 0.56 3.37
CA PHE A 85 7.01 1.61 4.25
C PHE A 85 8.12 1.96 5.25
N SER A 86 8.55 3.22 5.29
CA SER A 86 9.48 3.71 6.32
C SER A 86 8.69 4.18 7.52
N GLN A 87 8.92 3.56 8.69
CA GLN A 87 8.28 3.98 9.94
C GLN A 87 8.74 5.37 10.37
N THR A 88 10.03 5.67 10.19
CA THR A 88 10.65 6.94 10.57
C THR A 88 10.10 8.10 9.76
N ASN A 89 10.09 7.96 8.44
CA ASN A 89 9.73 9.05 7.53
C ASN A 89 8.25 9.01 7.12
N LYS A 90 7.50 8.01 7.60
CA LYS A 90 6.11 7.72 7.22
C LYS A 90 5.92 7.71 5.70
N SER A 91 6.94 7.26 4.97
CA SER A 91 6.92 7.22 3.51
C SER A 91 6.53 5.85 3.01
N PHE A 92 5.72 5.83 1.97
CA PHE A 92 5.27 4.61 1.30
C PHE A 92 5.80 4.60 -0.13
N LYS A 93 6.24 3.42 -0.57
CA LYS A 93 6.62 3.15 -1.95
C LYS A 93 6.06 1.80 -2.37
N MET A 94 5.54 1.72 -3.58
CA MET A 94 5.10 0.48 -4.20
C MET A 94 5.62 0.42 -5.63
N THR A 95 6.10 -0.75 -6.04
CA THR A 95 6.57 -0.98 -7.40
C THR A 95 6.04 -2.31 -7.92
N SER A 96 5.86 -2.42 -9.24
CA SER A 96 5.66 -3.71 -9.88
C SER A 96 7.00 -4.29 -10.35
N ARG A 97 7.13 -5.61 -10.31
CA ARG A 97 8.29 -6.31 -10.89
C ARG A 97 8.24 -6.36 -12.42
N TYR A 98 7.04 -6.29 -13.00
CA TYR A 98 6.79 -6.59 -14.42
C TYR A 98 6.21 -5.39 -15.20
N SER A 99 6.12 -4.23 -14.57
CA SER A 99 5.68 -3.00 -15.24
C SER A 99 6.37 -1.78 -14.65
N ASN A 100 6.32 -0.66 -15.37
CA ASN A 100 6.82 0.63 -14.91
C ASN A 100 5.93 1.29 -13.84
N LEU A 101 5.04 0.51 -13.21
CA LEU A 101 4.20 0.99 -12.12
C LEU A 101 5.05 1.39 -10.91
N ARG A 102 4.87 2.64 -10.48
CA ARG A 102 5.42 3.17 -9.24
C ARG A 102 4.34 3.97 -8.51
N ILE A 103 4.18 3.73 -7.22
CA ILE A 103 3.37 4.59 -6.35
C ILE A 103 4.26 5.03 -5.20
N GLN A 104 4.28 6.32 -4.89
CA GLN A 104 5.08 6.85 -3.81
C GLN A 104 4.42 8.04 -3.14
N GLY A 105 4.60 8.17 -1.83
CA GLY A 105 4.04 9.30 -1.08
C GLY A 105 4.27 9.20 0.42
N LEU A 106 3.54 10.03 1.15
CA LEU A 106 3.64 10.17 2.60
C LEU A 106 2.31 9.75 3.25
N CYS A 107 2.42 9.29 4.49
CA CYS A 107 1.31 8.80 5.29
C CYS A 107 1.18 9.58 6.60
N ASP A 108 -0.04 9.63 7.15
CA ASP A 108 -0.37 10.39 8.37
C ASP A 108 0.35 9.84 9.62
N LYS A 109 0.56 8.52 9.68
CA LYS A 109 1.14 7.83 10.84
C LYS A 109 1.99 6.62 10.48
N SER A 110 2.78 6.21 11.45
CA SER A 110 3.56 4.98 11.44
C SER A 110 2.64 3.74 11.60
N ILE A 111 3.12 2.56 11.20
CA ILE A 111 2.36 1.31 11.25
C ILE A 111 2.97 0.39 12.30
N ASN A 112 2.29 0.19 13.42
CA ASN A 112 2.72 -0.77 14.42
C ASN A 112 2.48 -2.21 13.89
N ILE A 113 3.56 -2.94 13.65
CA ILE A 113 3.57 -4.38 13.31
C ILE A 113 4.16 -5.21 14.44
N ASN A 114 3.65 -5.02 15.65
CA ASN A 114 3.67 -6.06 16.68
C ASN A 114 2.70 -7.17 16.30
#